data_AF-A0A7S4HUZ1-F1
#
_entry.id   AF-A0A7S4HUZ1-F1
#
_cell.length_a   1.000
_cell.length_b   1.000
_cell.length_c   1.000
_cell.angle_alpha   90.00
_cell.angle_beta   90.00
_cell.angle_gamma   90.00
#
_symmetry.space_group_name_H-M   'P 1'
#
loop_
_entity.id
_entity.type
_entity.pdbx_description
1 polymer ?
#
loop_
_entity_poly.entity_id
_entity_poly.type
_entity_poly.pdbx_seq_one_letter_code
_entity_poly.pdbx_strand_id
1 'polypeptide(L)'
;LYWEPREYIIFLHRSGGSRAITNPLPLYQSLSHIANVHGLKFRLHGVRDEPIGSQINLFSHAVAVIGIHGAGFTNMIYCKPKTAIIELPVTPEKVSVYSRMASA
;
A
#
# COMPACT_ATOMS: atom_id res chain seq x y z
N LEU A 1 6.17 26.67 -1.79
CA LEU A 1 5.97 25.20 -1.65
C LEU A 1 4.48 24.94 -1.83
N TYR A 2 4.05 24.72 -3.07
CA TYR A 2 2.65 24.51 -3.38
C TYR A 2 2.19 23.19 -2.74
N TRP A 3 1.15 23.27 -1.92
CA TRP A 3 0.54 22.13 -1.25
C TRP A 3 -0.33 21.41 -2.28
N GLU A 4 0.29 20.59 -3.11
CA GLU A 4 -0.45 19.68 -3.97
C GLU A 4 -1.37 18.79 -3.09
N PRO A 5 -2.67 18.69 -3.44
CA PRO A 5 -3.65 18.01 -2.61
C PRO A 5 -3.31 16.53 -2.47
N ARG A 6 -3.44 16.00 -1.24
CA ARG A 6 -3.36 14.56 -1.00
C ARG A 6 -4.67 13.95 -1.44
N GLU A 7 -4.61 13.10 -2.46
CA GLU A 7 -5.80 12.62 -3.15
C GLU A 7 -5.82 11.09 -3.35
N TYR A 8 -4.79 10.36 -2.90
CA TYR A 8 -4.68 8.92 -3.20
C TYR A 8 -4.96 8.02 -2.00
N ILE A 9 -5.81 7.01 -2.22
CA ILE A 9 -5.78 5.74 -1.49
C ILE A 9 -4.95 4.77 -2.32
N ILE A 10 -3.83 4.31 -1.76
CA ILE A 10 -2.91 3.38 -2.42
C ILE A 10 -3.09 2.00 -1.81
N PHE A 11 -3.24 0.99 -2.66
CA PHE A 11 -3.10 -0.40 -2.24
C PHE A 11 -1.81 -1.02 -2.80
N LEU A 12 -1.03 -1.61 -1.92
CA LEU A 12 0.22 -2.31 -2.23
C LEU A 12 -0.11 -3.70 -2.76
N HIS A 13 -0.17 -3.83 -4.08
CA HIS A 13 -0.39 -5.09 -4.74
C HIS A 13 0.85 -5.99 -4.61
N ARG A 14 0.59 -7.27 -4.33
CA ARG A 14 1.60 -8.32 -4.39
C ARG A 14 1.07 -9.44 -5.26
N SER A 15 1.79 -9.75 -6.33
CA SER A 15 1.54 -10.94 -7.14
C SER A 15 2.26 -12.14 -6.52
N GLY A 16 1.50 -13.19 -6.20
CA GLY A 16 2.05 -14.48 -5.77
C GLY A 16 2.65 -14.55 -4.35
N GLY A 17 2.96 -15.79 -3.94
CA GLY A 17 3.48 -16.14 -2.63
C GLY A 17 2.40 -16.37 -1.55
N SER A 18 2.82 -16.86 -0.39
CA SER A 18 1.93 -17.22 0.74
C SER A 18 1.15 -16.04 1.33
N ARG A 19 1.54 -14.81 0.99
CA ARG A 19 0.97 -13.56 1.48
C ARG A 19 0.22 -12.78 0.38
N ALA A 20 -0.15 -13.42 -0.73
CA ALA A 20 -1.01 -12.80 -1.74
C ALA A 20 -2.50 -13.00 -1.41
N ILE A 21 -3.33 -12.01 -1.74
CA ILE A 21 -4.79 -12.18 -1.67
C ILE A 21 -5.23 -12.99 -2.89
N THR A 22 -5.93 -14.10 -2.65
CA THR A 22 -6.37 -15.06 -3.68
C THR A 22 -7.49 -14.52 -4.56
N ASN A 23 -8.37 -13.67 -4.02
CA ASN A 23 -9.42 -13.00 -4.78
C ASN A 23 -9.43 -11.49 -4.48
N PRO A 24 -8.51 -10.72 -5.08
CA PRO A 24 -8.33 -9.33 -4.70
C PRO A 24 -9.32 -8.37 -5.37
N LEU A 25 -10.08 -8.82 -6.37
CA LEU A 25 -10.97 -7.96 -7.15
C LEU A 25 -12.06 -7.29 -6.29
N PRO A 26 -12.79 -8.00 -5.41
CA PRO A 26 -13.77 -7.36 -4.52
C PRO A 26 -13.13 -6.29 -3.62
N LEU A 27 -11.91 -6.56 -3.11
CA LEU A 27 -11.18 -5.59 -2.31
C LEU A 27 -10.88 -4.32 -3.11
N TYR A 28 -10.37 -4.45 -4.34
CA TYR A 28 -10.08 -3.30 -5.20
C TYR A 28 -11.34 -2.50 -5.53
N GLN A 29 -12.45 -3.18 -5.78
CA GLN A 29 -13.74 -2.53 -6.04
C GLN A 29 -14.22 -1.76 -4.81
N SER A 30 -14.15 -2.34 -3.61
CA SER A 30 -14.50 -1.66 -2.37
C SER A 30 -13.61 -0.45 -2.09
N LEU A 31 -12.29 -0.58 -2.25
CA LEU A 31 -11.36 0.54 -2.04
C LEU A 31 -11.57 1.67 -3.07
N SER A 32 -11.82 1.31 -4.33
CA SER A 32 -12.15 2.27 -5.38
C SER A 32 -13.46 3.00 -5.09
N HIS A 33 -14.49 2.28 -4.64
CA HIS A 33 -15.77 2.86 -4.25
C HIS A 33 -15.61 3.83 -3.06
N ILE A 34 -14.91 3.40 -2.00
CA ILE A 34 -14.63 4.25 -0.83
C ILE A 34 -13.87 5.52 -1.26
N ALA A 35 -12.83 5.38 -2.09
CA ALA A 35 -12.09 6.52 -2.60
C ALA A 35 -13.04 7.51 -3.31
N ASN A 36 -13.87 7.01 -4.22
CA ASN A 36 -14.82 7.82 -4.98
C ASN A 36 -15.81 8.59 -4.08
N VAL A 37 -16.43 7.91 -3.10
CA VAL A 37 -17.38 8.52 -2.15
C VAL A 37 -16.73 9.66 -1.35
N HIS A 38 -15.42 9.57 -1.12
CA HIS A 38 -14.65 10.61 -0.41
C HIS A 38 -13.98 11.62 -1.34
N GLY A 39 -14.24 11.60 -2.66
CA GLY A 39 -13.59 12.50 -3.62
C GLY A 39 -12.10 12.23 -3.82
N LEU A 40 -11.64 11.02 -3.51
CA LEU A 40 -10.27 10.55 -3.63
C LEU A 40 -10.11 9.62 -4.85
N LYS A 41 -8.86 9.38 -5.22
CA LYS A 41 -8.44 8.47 -6.29
C LYS A 41 -7.88 7.18 -5.70
N PHE A 42 -8.24 6.04 -6.29
CA PHE A 42 -7.65 4.75 -5.93
C PHE A 42 -6.50 4.38 -6.89
N ARG A 43 -5.40 3.83 -6.33
CA ARG A 43 -4.22 3.37 -7.08
C ARG A 43 -3.69 2.05 -6.54
N LEU A 44 -3.32 1.15 -7.46
CA LEU A 44 -2.51 -0.02 -7.15
C LEU A 44 -1.03 0.32 -7.37
N HIS A 45 -0.19 -0.09 -6.44
CA HIS A 45 1.27 0.00 -6.56
C HIS A 45 1.88 -1.41 -6.53
N GLY A 46 2.96 -1.66 -7.29
CA GLY A 46 3.60 -2.98 -7.36
C GLY A 46 3.03 -3.94 -8.42
N VAL A 47 2.22 -3.43 -9.36
CA VAL A 47 1.68 -4.22 -10.50
C VAL A 47 2.69 -4.30 -11.65
N ARG A 48 3.58 -3.31 -11.75
CA ARG A 48 4.64 -3.19 -12.75
C ARG A 48 5.76 -2.33 -12.19
N ASP A 49 6.88 -2.29 -12.89
CA ASP A 49 7.97 -1.38 -12.55
C ASP A 49 7.56 0.08 -12.76
N GLU A 50 7.89 0.93 -11.78
CA GLU A 50 7.62 2.36 -11.79
C GLU A 50 8.91 3.11 -11.46
N PRO A 51 9.27 4.19 -12.20
CA PRO A 51 10.42 5.00 -11.83
C PRO A 51 10.32 5.53 -10.41
N ILE A 52 11.43 5.60 -9.69
CA ILE A 52 11.46 6.04 -8.28
C ILE A 52 10.82 7.42 -8.09
N GLY A 53 11.02 8.35 -9.03
CA GLY A 53 10.39 9.69 -8.98
C GLY A 53 8.86 9.63 -9.01
N SER A 54 8.29 8.71 -9.79
CA SER A 54 6.84 8.49 -9.83
C SER A 54 6.32 7.88 -8.53
N GLN A 55 7.10 6.97 -7.93
CA GLN A 55 6.77 6.39 -6.63
C GLN A 55 6.80 7.47 -5.53
N ILE A 56 7.86 8.27 -5.46
CA ILE A 56 7.98 9.39 -4.51
C ILE A 56 6.78 10.33 -4.67
N ASN A 57 6.47 10.72 -5.91
CA ASN A 57 5.34 11.60 -6.18
C ASN A 57 4.02 10.97 -5.71
N LEU A 58 3.74 9.72 -6.07
CA LEU A 58 2.52 9.01 -5.67
C LEU A 58 2.36 8.95 -4.14
N PHE A 59 3.42 8.53 -3.43
CA PHE A 59 3.37 8.34 -1.97
C PHE A 59 3.32 9.66 -1.20
N SER A 60 3.90 10.75 -1.73
CA SER A 60 3.79 12.09 -1.14
C SER A 60 2.38 12.70 -1.22
N HIS A 61 1.51 12.15 -2.07
CA HIS A 61 0.10 12.53 -2.23
C HIS A 61 -0.87 11.50 -1.64
N ALA A 62 -0.36 10.50 -0.91
CA ALA A 62 -1.18 9.48 -0.28
C ALA A 62 -1.94 10.03 0.95
N VAL A 63 -3.25 9.83 0.96
CA VAL A 63 -4.10 9.95 2.16
C VAL A 63 -4.00 8.67 2.98
N ALA A 64 -3.99 7.52 2.31
CA ALA A 64 -3.80 6.21 2.94
C ALA A 64 -2.96 5.28 2.07
N VAL A 65 -2.14 4.45 2.73
CA VAL A 65 -1.43 3.33 2.13
C VAL A 65 -1.89 2.05 2.82
N ILE A 66 -2.41 1.12 2.04
CA ILE A 66 -3.03 -0.12 2.51
C ILE A 66 -2.27 -1.28 1.88
N GLY A 67 -1.97 -2.33 2.63
CA GLY A 67 -1.24 -3.45 2.07
C GLY A 67 -1.19 -4.65 3.00
N ILE A 68 -0.77 -5.78 2.45
CA ILE A 68 -0.49 -6.99 3.21
C ILE A 68 0.92 -6.89 3.79
N HIS A 69 1.14 -7.37 5.02
CA HIS A 69 2.43 -7.32 5.74
C HIS A 69 3.66 -7.61 4.83
N GLY A 70 4.67 -6.72 4.87
CA GLY A 70 5.98 -6.93 4.26
C GLY A 70 6.64 -5.68 3.66
N ALA A 71 7.65 -5.91 2.81
CA ALA A 71 8.51 -4.87 2.22
C ALA A 71 7.82 -3.90 1.25
N GLY A 72 6.54 -4.10 0.91
CA GLY A 72 5.78 -3.18 0.06
C GLY A 72 5.59 -1.79 0.70
N PHE A 73 5.77 -1.68 2.02
CA PHE A 73 5.66 -0.42 2.76
C PHE A 73 6.95 0.43 2.78
N THR A 74 8.02 -0.01 2.12
CA THR A 74 9.29 0.74 2.03
C THR A 74 9.11 2.18 1.56
N ASN A 75 8.17 2.44 0.65
CA ASN A 75 7.89 3.78 0.13
C ASN A 75 7.16 4.73 1.12
N MET A 76 6.80 4.26 2.32
CA MET A 76 6.17 5.11 3.35
C MET A 76 7.02 6.28 3.81
N ILE A 77 8.36 6.21 3.65
CA ILE A 77 9.28 7.32 3.96
C ILE A 77 8.89 8.58 3.16
N TYR A 78 8.30 8.42 1.97
CA TYR A 78 7.89 9.53 1.11
C TYR A 78 6.50 10.08 1.46
N CYS A 79 5.77 9.45 2.38
CA CYS A 79 4.45 9.92 2.80
C CYS A 79 4.56 11.18 3.66
N LYS A 80 3.59 12.09 3.49
CA LYS A 80 3.47 13.28 4.34
C LYS A 80 2.91 12.90 5.72
N PRO A 81 3.14 13.72 6.77
CA PRO A 81 2.50 13.52 8.06
C PRO A 81 0.98 13.37 7.93
N LYS A 82 0.38 12.55 8.80
CA LYS A 82 -1.06 12.21 8.78
C LYS A 82 -1.50 11.36 7.58
N THR A 83 -0.60 10.69 6.86
CA THR A 83 -0.99 9.59 5.97
C THR A 83 -1.31 8.36 6.81
N ALA A 84 -2.48 7.77 6.59
CA ALA A 84 -2.87 6.55 7.30
C ALA A 84 -2.17 5.34 6.70
N ILE A 85 -1.63 4.47 7.56
CA ILE A 85 -0.99 3.22 7.14
C ILE A 85 -1.80 2.08 7.71
N ILE A 86 -2.32 1.23 6.83
CA ILE A 86 -3.18 0.10 7.21
C ILE A 86 -2.53 -1.17 6.71
N GLU A 87 -2.01 -1.95 7.65
CA GLU A 87 -1.46 -3.26 7.38
C GLU A 87 -2.51 -4.34 7.63
N LEU A 88 -2.74 -5.19 6.64
CA LEU A 88 -3.62 -6.35 6.75
C LEU A 88 -2.78 -7.57 7.21
N PRO A 89 -3.01 -8.09 8.43
CA PRO A 89 -2.30 -9.26 8.92
C PRO A 89 -2.79 -10.51 8.20
N VAL A 90 -1.86 -11.31 7.70
CA VAL A 90 -2.10 -12.70 7.25
C VAL A 90 -1.56 -13.62 8.33
N THR A 91 -2.43 -14.19 9.17
CA THR A 91 -2.04 -15.10 10.27
C THR A 91 -3.02 -16.29 10.35
N PRO A 92 -2.67 -17.42 11.02
CA PRO A 92 -1.87 -17.52 12.24
C PRO A 92 -0.41 -17.85 11.92
N GLU A 93 0.45 -16.85 11.86
CA GLU A 93 1.90 -17.08 11.88
C GLU A 93 2.28 -17.47 13.32
N LYS A 94 2.16 -18.76 13.66
CA LYS A 94 3.01 -19.36 14.70
C LYS A 94 4.43 -19.32 14.14
N VAL A 95 5.15 -18.24 14.37
CA VAL A 95 6.57 -18.20 14.04
C VAL A 95 7.33 -17.55 15.18
N SER A 96 8.30 -18.33 15.65
CA SER A 96 9.37 -17.89 16.54
C SER A 96 9.94 -16.57 16.03
N VAL A 97 10.23 -15.68 16.99
CA VAL A 97 10.67 -14.28 16.87
C VAL A 97 11.81 -14.06 15.85
N TYR A 98 12.49 -15.13 15.44
CA TYR A 98 13.68 -15.09 14.57
C TYR A 98 13.46 -15.56 13.12
N SER A 99 12.28 -16.08 12.77
CA SER A 99 12.11 -16.74 11.46
C SER A 99 11.99 -15.82 10.25
N ARG A 100 11.75 -14.52 10.45
CA ARG A 100 11.47 -13.56 9.36
C ARG A 100 12.07 -12.16 9.57
N MET A 101 13.17 -12.05 10.30
CA MET A 101 14.04 -10.89 10.07
C MET A 101 14.56 -11.00 8.64
N ALA A 102 14.32 -9.97 7.84
CA ALA A 102 14.72 -9.93 6.43
C ALA A 102 16.17 -10.41 6.30
N SER A 103 16.41 -11.49 5.54
CA SER A 103 17.78 -11.89 5.24
C SER A 103 18.40 -10.76 4.43
N ALA A 104 19.35 -10.07 5.06
CA ALA A 104 20.28 -9.17 4.39
C ALA A 104 21.25 -9.97 3.50
#